data_AF-A0A453BBE9-F1
#
_entry.id   AF-A0A453BBE9-F1
#
_cell.length_a   1.000
_cell.length_b   1.000
_cell.length_c   1.000
_cell.angle_alpha   90.00
_cell.angle_beta   90.00
_cell.angle_gamma   90.00
#
_symmetry.space_group_name_H-M   'P 1'
#
loop_
_entity.id
_entity.type
_entity.pdbx_description
1 polymer ?
#
loop_
_entity_poly.entity_id
_entity_poly.type
_entity_poly.pdbx_seq_one_letter_code
_entity_poly.pdbx_strand_id
1 'polypeptide(L)'
;MLQILRVLMTVIDTSTDTTALAVACYDLSQFLQYHPSGRLVVADLKAKDRVMKLMNHDNAEVRKNSLLCVQRLFLGAKYASFLQV
;
A
#
# COMPACT_ATOMS: atom_id res chain seq x y z
N MET A 1 -9.97 -8.47 -11.09
CA MET A 1 -9.47 -7.39 -10.20
C MET A 1 -8.81 -7.92 -8.93
N LEU A 2 -9.49 -8.74 -8.11
CA LEU A 2 -8.91 -9.29 -6.86
C LEU A 2 -7.65 -10.13 -7.03
N GLN A 3 -7.50 -10.86 -8.15
CA GLN A 3 -6.32 -11.67 -8.42
C GLN A 3 -5.03 -10.83 -8.53
N ILE A 4 -5.11 -9.64 -9.13
CA ILE A 4 -3.96 -8.73 -9.27
C ILE A 4 -3.51 -8.21 -7.89
N LEU A 5 -4.46 -7.87 -7.00
CA LEU A 5 -4.13 -7.47 -5.63
C LEU A 5 -3.49 -8.59 -4.83
N ARG A 6 -3.89 -9.85 -5.04
CA ARG A 6 -3.21 -10.99 -4.40
C ARG A 6 -1.77 -11.13 -4.86
N VAL A 7 -1.50 -10.94 -6.16
CA VAL A 7 -0.12 -10.91 -6.69
C VAL A 7 0.67 -9.77 -6.06
N LEU A 8 0.06 -8.58 -5.95
CA LEU A 8 0.68 -7.43 -5.28
C LEU A 8 1.04 -7.75 -3.82
N MET A 9 0.17 -8.46 -3.10
CA MET A 9 0.45 -8.90 -1.72
C MET A 9 1.60 -9.89 -1.66
N THR A 10 1.68 -10.82 -2.61
CA THR A 10 2.84 -11.72 -2.71
C THR A 10 4.14 -10.93 -2.91
N VAL A 11 4.15 -9.94 -3.80
CA VAL A 11 5.33 -9.07 -4.01
C VAL A 11 5.72 -8.35 -2.73
N ILE A 12 4.77 -7.78 -1.99
CA ILE A 12 5.03 -7.09 -0.71
C ILE A 12 5.63 -8.03 0.34
N ASP A 13 5.19 -9.30 0.36
CA ASP A 13 5.64 -10.25 1.38
C ASP A 13 6.98 -10.94 1.03
N THR A 14 7.26 -11.16 -0.25
CA THR A 14 8.34 -12.07 -0.66
C THR A 14 9.44 -11.43 -1.52
N SER A 15 9.21 -10.24 -2.09
CA SER A 15 10.21 -9.60 -2.95
C SER A 15 11.32 -9.00 -2.11
N THR A 16 12.57 -9.13 -2.59
CA THR A 16 13.73 -8.38 -2.09
C THR A 16 14.13 -7.25 -3.04
N ASP A 17 13.51 -7.18 -4.23
CA ASP A 17 13.76 -6.09 -5.17
C ASP A 17 13.08 -4.81 -4.68
N THR A 18 13.90 -3.78 -4.42
CA THR A 18 13.43 -2.53 -3.82
C THR A 18 12.48 -1.78 -4.74
N THR A 19 12.66 -1.88 -6.05
CA THR A 19 11.79 -1.22 -7.03
C THR A 19 10.41 -1.86 -7.02
N ALA A 20 10.33 -3.20 -7.07
CA ALA A 20 9.10 -3.95 -6.99
C ALA A 20 8.34 -3.69 -5.68
N LEU A 21 9.05 -3.62 -4.54
CA LEU A 21 8.42 -3.28 -3.26
C LEU A 21 7.86 -1.85 -3.24
N ALA A 22 8.62 -0.87 -3.75
CA ALA A 22 8.18 0.51 -3.81
C ALA A 22 6.94 0.68 -4.71
N VAL A 23 6.98 0.09 -5.90
CA VAL A 23 5.85 0.07 -6.84
C VAL A 23 4.66 -0.64 -6.24
N ALA A 24 4.86 -1.79 -5.59
CA ALA A 24 3.75 -2.53 -4.99
C ALA A 24 3.05 -1.77 -3.85
N CYS A 25 3.81 -1.08 -3.00
CA CYS A 25 3.26 -0.20 -1.97
C CYS A 25 2.49 0.98 -2.59
N TYR A 26 3.05 1.58 -3.65
CA TYR A 26 2.41 2.68 -4.36
C TYR A 26 1.09 2.24 -5.00
N ASP A 27 1.08 1.16 -5.76
CA ASP A 27 -0.11 0.64 -6.44
C ASP A 27 -1.24 0.30 -5.46
N LEU A 28 -0.89 -0.30 -4.31
CA LEU A 28 -1.87 -0.56 -3.25
C LEU A 28 -2.47 0.75 -2.71
N SER A 29 -1.64 1.79 -2.57
CA SER A 29 -2.08 3.11 -2.13
C SER A 29 -3.00 3.80 -3.15
N GLN A 30 -2.80 3.58 -4.45
CA GLN A 30 -3.67 4.09 -5.51
C GLN A 30 -5.01 3.34 -5.50
N PHE A 31 -4.97 2.01 -5.35
CA PHE A 31 -6.20 1.21 -5.23
C PHE A 31 -7.05 1.65 -4.04
N LEU A 32 -6.45 1.89 -2.88
CA LEU A 32 -7.13 2.43 -1.70
C LEU A 32 -7.79 3.79 -1.95
N GLN A 33 -7.17 4.63 -2.78
CA GLN A 33 -7.63 5.97 -3.05
C GLN A 33 -8.79 6.00 -4.05
N TYR A 34 -8.68 5.24 -5.14
CA TYR A 34 -9.57 5.37 -6.29
C TYR A 34 -10.66 4.30 -6.33
N HIS A 35 -10.49 3.17 -5.65
CA HIS A 35 -11.52 2.12 -5.63
C HIS A 35 -12.52 2.35 -4.48
N PRO A 36 -13.84 2.45 -4.75
CA PRO A 36 -14.85 2.71 -3.70
C PRO A 36 -14.80 1.72 -2.53
N SER A 37 -14.58 0.44 -2.83
CA SER A 37 -14.46 -0.63 -1.83
C SER A 37 -13.00 -0.92 -1.43
N GLY A 38 -12.05 -0.04 -1.79
CA GLY A 38 -10.62 -0.29 -1.63
C GLY A 38 -10.24 -0.65 -0.19
N ARG A 39 -10.78 0.10 0.78
CA ARG A 39 -10.54 -0.15 2.21
C ARG A 39 -11.03 -1.52 2.68
N LEU A 40 -12.23 -1.93 2.26
CA LEU A 40 -12.80 -3.23 2.62
C LEU A 40 -11.94 -4.35 2.06
N VAL A 41 -11.61 -4.29 0.77
CA VAL A 41 -10.80 -5.31 0.10
C VAL A 41 -9.40 -5.42 0.71
N VAL A 42 -8.76 -4.29 1.03
CA VAL A 42 -7.41 -4.30 1.60
C VAL A 42 -7.41 -4.78 3.06
N ALA A 43 -8.50 -4.52 3.81
CA ALA A 43 -8.72 -5.10 5.13
C ALA A 43 -8.88 -6.63 5.05
N ASP A 44 -9.68 -7.14 4.11
CA ASP A 44 -9.86 -8.58 3.89
C ASP A 44 -8.54 -9.28 3.52
N LEU A 45 -7.68 -8.60 2.77
CA LEU A 45 -6.35 -9.09 2.41
C LEU A 45 -5.32 -8.98 3.55
N LYS A 46 -5.68 -8.36 4.69
CA LYS A 46 -4.79 -8.11 5.83
C LYS A 46 -3.50 -7.39 5.42
N ALA A 47 -3.59 -6.47 4.45
CA ALA A 47 -2.41 -5.81 3.90
C ALA A 47 -1.75 -4.83 4.88
N LYS A 48 -2.53 -4.29 5.83
CA LYS A 48 -2.07 -3.28 6.79
C LYS A 48 -0.78 -3.68 7.48
N ASP A 49 -0.76 -4.84 8.13
CA ASP A 49 0.40 -5.31 8.89
C ASP A 49 1.60 -5.63 7.99
N ARG A 50 1.35 -5.99 6.73
CA ARG A 50 2.38 -6.29 5.73
C ARG A 50 3.10 -5.01 5.30
N VAL A 51 2.33 -3.98 4.93
CA VAL A 51 2.88 -2.69 4.50
C VAL A 51 3.56 -1.95 5.66
N MET A 52 3.02 -2.04 6.88
CA MET A 52 3.63 -1.39 8.04
C MET A 52 5.06 -1.88 8.33
N LYS A 53 5.39 -3.14 8.01
CA LYS A 53 6.76 -3.67 8.14
C LYS A 53 7.77 -2.96 7.23
N LEU A 54 7.31 -2.41 6.10
CA LEU A 54 8.16 -1.75 5.11
C LEU A 54 8.38 -0.25 5.38
N MET A 55 7.67 0.34 6.36
CA MET A 55 7.80 1.77 6.69
C MET A 55 9.18 2.16 7.22
N ASN A 56 9.95 1.21 7.75
CA ASN A 56 11.31 1.43 8.23
C ASN A 56 12.37 0.80 7.31
N HIS A 57 12.00 0.45 6.07
CA HIS A 57 12.93 -0.14 5.11
C HIS A 57 14.07 0.83 4.78
N ASP A 58 15.29 0.32 4.56
CA ASP A 58 16.49 1.15 4.34
C ASP A 58 16.38 2.01 3.06
N ASN A 59 15.89 1.40 1.98
CA ASN A 59 15.60 2.09 0.73
C ASN A 59 14.53 3.19 0.93
N ALA A 60 14.88 4.42 0.54
CA ALA A 60 14.03 5.60 0.73
C ALA A 60 12.70 5.53 -0.04
N GLU A 61 12.68 4.98 -1.25
CA GLU A 61 11.47 4.87 -2.06
C GLU A 61 10.50 3.83 -1.50
N VAL A 62 11.00 2.68 -1.03
CA VAL A 62 10.17 1.69 -0.33
C VAL A 62 9.56 2.30 0.93
N ARG A 63 10.37 3.00 1.73
CA ARG A 63 9.93 3.69 2.94
C ARG A 63 8.87 4.76 2.65
N LYS A 64 9.10 5.60 1.64
CA LYS A 64 8.16 6.65 1.22
C LYS A 64 6.81 6.07 0.78
N ASN A 65 6.81 5.09 -0.11
CA ASN A 65 5.59 4.54 -0.69
C ASN A 65 4.80 3.68 0.31
N SER A 66 5.48 2.93 1.18
CA SER A 66 4.82 2.19 2.28
C SER A 66 4.19 3.15 3.29
N LEU A 67 4.88 4.24 3.67
CA LEU A 67 4.32 5.27 4.54
C LEU A 67 3.07 5.92 3.94
N LEU A 68 3.12 6.31 2.66
CA LEU A 68 1.97 6.87 1.94
C LEU A 68 0.77 5.91 1.97
N CYS A 69 1.02 4.63 1.67
CA CYS A 69 0.00 3.60 1.69
C CYS A 69 -0.64 3.44 3.07
N VAL A 70 0.18 3.40 4.13
CA VAL A 70 -0.30 3.33 5.52
C VAL A 70 -1.10 4.57 5.90
N GLN A 71 -0.64 5.76 5.56
CA GLN A 71 -1.39 6.99 5.82
C GLN A 71 -2.79 6.94 5.16
N ARG A 72 -2.89 6.46 3.91
CA ARG A 72 -4.19 6.31 3.23
C ARG A 72 -5.09 5.25 3.86
N LEU A 73 -4.52 4.19 4.46
CA LEU A 73 -5.27 3.19 5.21
C LEU A 73 -5.92 3.78 6.47
N PHE A 74 -5.17 4.58 7.23
CA PHE A 74 -5.61 5.09 8.52
C PHE A 74 -6.43 6.38 8.44
N LEU A 75 -6.13 7.26 7.49
CA LEU A 75 -6.83 8.53 7.35
C LEU A 75 -8.22 8.30 6.77
N GLY A 76 -9.27 8.89 7.37
CA GLY A 76 -10.61 8.89 6.78
C GLY A 76 -10.64 9.62 5.43
N ALA A 77 -11.70 9.44 4.63
CA ALA A 77 -11.79 9.98 3.27
C ALA A 77 -11.49 11.50 3.19
N LYS A 78 -11.94 12.26 4.19
CA LYS A 78 -11.67 13.71 4.33
C LYS A 78 -10.18 14.06 4.45
N TYR A 79 -9.39 13.22 5.10
CA TYR A 79 -7.98 13.49 5.35
C TYR A 79 -7.08 12.89 4.27
N ALA A 80 -7.52 11.80 3.64
CA ALA A 80 -6.82 11.16 2.53
C ALA A 80 -6.70 12.09 1.31
N SER A 81 -7.64 13.02 1.09
CA SER A 81 -7.56 14.02 0.01
C SER A 81 -6.37 14.97 0.14
N PHE A 82 -5.84 15.20 1.36
CA PHE A 82 -4.65 16.02 1.55
C PHE A 82 -3.34 15.33 1.14
N LEU A 83 -3.39 14.02 0.84
CA LEU A 83 -2.25 13.24 0.35
C LEU A 83 -2.18 13.18 -1.20
N GLN A 84 -2.86 14.10 -1.89
CA GLN A 84 -2.93 14.21 -3.35
C GLN A 84 -1.84 15.11 -3.95
N VAL A 85 -0.67 15.19 -3.32
CA VAL A 85 0.47 15.97 -3.84
C VAL A 85 1.07 15.27 -5.06
#